data_AF-A0A0P4UQV6-F1
#
_entry.id   AF-A0A0P4UQV6-F1
#
_cell.length_a   1.000
_cell.length_b   1.000
_cell.length_c   1.000
_cell.angle_alpha   90.00
_cell.angle_beta   90.00
_cell.angle_gamma   90.00
#
_symmetry.space_group_name_H-M   'P 1'
#
loop_
_entity.id
_entity.type
_entity.pdbx_description
1 polymer ?
#
loop_
_entity_poly.entity_id
_entity_poly.type
_entity_poly.pdbx_seq_one_letter_code
_entity_poly.pdbx_strand_id
1 'polypeptide(L)'
;MQDFDFHFNPFSQYNNQNQQKGQSLLAAGWRPLQRDFDWSYFLQLAQNDSDELNRRLMGAVSTVADALGRNHQAWWANAINVFSSYTRGEMDQVWNYLTPDPPYPDYRYRDTLSVETPIRQIVSRNNIPIDYVLNRLQETTIRQTLAILGRPDLITQSYLDRSFYFPVDRFENWDRLDIVSTAYAYWSAHEVWLQIDYVDRGRRYWSLMAKNMAPLIQKSTYGLAVMLSGYQSRVGQIHAQFAIRDFPDEIQTFSDAVQQTVMNQHRLAVLVHGDPGTGKTAWTQAIAKEVLVPLGYVVFILDHDAVENFVPPSYLEKICLIINEADNLAQDRSTEIAQSSNKTEHILSLLDGTLYQSVVSVGNFELEQKLVVLMTCNTTERLDPAMLRKGRVDLMCEFTKRFV
;
A
#
# COMPACT_ATOMS: atom_id res chain seq x y z
N MET A 1 -32.18 1.22 58.11
CA MET A 1 -31.65 0.11 57.29
C MET A 1 -31.45 0.69 55.91
N GLN A 2 -30.17 0.84 55.52
CA GLN A 2 -29.64 1.11 54.18
C GLN A 2 -30.02 2.43 53.47
N ASP A 3 -29.09 3.38 53.52
CA ASP A 3 -28.81 4.29 52.41
C ASP A 3 -27.42 3.90 51.85
N PHE A 4 -27.38 3.46 50.60
CA PHE A 4 -26.16 3.19 49.84
C PHE A 4 -26.18 4.12 48.63
N ASP A 5 -25.53 5.28 48.76
CA ASP A 5 -25.22 6.16 47.63
C ASP A 5 -24.00 5.59 46.89
N PHE A 6 -24.25 4.97 45.73
CA PHE A 6 -23.20 4.68 44.76
C PHE A 6 -22.95 5.94 43.92
N HIS A 7 -21.91 6.70 44.27
CA HIS A 7 -21.30 7.65 43.35
C HIS A 7 -20.65 6.88 42.19
N PHE A 8 -21.39 6.75 41.09
CA PHE A 8 -20.85 6.38 39.79
C PHE A 8 -19.91 7.51 39.34
N ASN A 9 -18.59 7.25 39.34
CA ASN A 9 -17.59 8.21 38.88
C ASN A 9 -16.98 7.73 37.54
N PRO A 10 -17.47 8.20 36.38
CA PRO A 10 -17.04 7.74 35.05
C PRO A 10 -15.53 7.91 34.79
N PHE A 11 -14.90 8.87 35.46
CA PHE A 11 -13.47 9.13 35.36
C PHE A 11 -12.59 8.01 35.94
N SER A 12 -13.09 7.26 36.92
CA SER A 12 -12.35 6.16 37.55
C SER A 12 -12.23 4.93 36.63
N GLN A 13 -13.26 4.62 35.84
CA GLN A 13 -13.21 3.55 34.84
C GLN A 13 -12.32 3.92 33.66
N TYR A 14 -12.35 5.18 33.21
CA TYR A 14 -11.49 5.69 32.14
C TYR A 14 -10.00 5.61 32.52
N ASN A 15 -9.64 6.03 33.73
CA ASN A 15 -8.26 5.93 34.22
C ASN A 15 -7.80 4.49 34.45
N ASN A 16 -8.67 3.60 34.93
CA ASN A 16 -8.32 2.19 35.14
C ASN A 16 -8.09 1.44 33.82
N GLN A 17 -8.93 1.63 32.80
CA GLN A 17 -8.69 1.03 31.47
C GLN A 17 -7.40 1.55 30.84
N ASN A 18 -7.10 2.83 31.06
CA ASN A 18 -5.90 3.47 30.53
C ASN A 18 -4.62 3.02 31.21
N GLN A 19 -4.64 2.86 32.54
CA GLN A 19 -3.52 2.30 33.30
C GLN A 19 -3.32 0.82 32.97
N GLN A 20 -4.38 0.03 32.79
CA GLN A 20 -4.29 -1.37 32.38
C GLN A 20 -3.67 -1.51 30.99
N LYS A 21 -4.07 -0.70 30.01
CA LYS A 21 -3.48 -0.71 28.66
C LYS A 21 -2.03 -0.24 28.66
N GLY A 22 -1.68 0.81 29.41
CA GLY A 22 -0.29 1.26 29.56
C GLY A 22 0.62 0.23 30.25
N GLN A 23 0.13 -0.46 31.28
CA GLN A 23 0.83 -1.59 31.91
C GLN A 23 0.94 -2.78 30.94
N SER A 24 -0.08 -3.01 30.11
CA SER A 24 -0.06 -4.01 29.05
C SER A 24 1.03 -3.72 28.01
N LEU A 25 1.31 -2.45 27.69
CA LEU A 25 2.38 -2.09 26.75
C LEU A 25 3.77 -2.48 27.29
N LEU A 26 4.04 -2.18 28.56
CA LEU A 26 5.30 -2.56 29.21
C LEU A 26 5.45 -4.09 29.28
N ALA A 27 4.35 -4.80 29.56
CA ALA A 27 4.31 -6.27 29.55
C ALA A 27 4.53 -6.85 28.14
N ALA A 28 4.00 -6.19 27.12
CA ALA A 28 4.19 -6.53 25.70
C ALA A 28 5.60 -6.17 25.17
N GLY A 29 6.48 -5.63 26.02
CA GLY A 29 7.89 -5.37 25.69
C GLY A 29 8.21 -3.94 25.25
N TRP A 30 7.22 -3.06 25.18
CA TRP A 30 7.43 -1.64 24.89
C TRP A 30 8.15 -0.94 26.04
N ARG A 31 8.92 0.09 25.70
CA ARG A 31 9.68 0.91 26.65
C ARG A 31 9.31 2.37 26.48
N PRO A 32 9.26 3.16 27.56
CA PRO A 32 9.12 4.61 27.45
C PRO A 32 10.26 5.14 26.59
N LEU A 33 9.91 5.93 25.57
CA LEU A 33 10.92 6.62 24.77
C LEU A 33 11.40 7.81 25.59
N GLN A 34 12.64 7.73 26.06
CA GLN A 34 13.31 8.87 26.64
C GLN A 34 13.84 9.71 25.48
N ARG A 35 13.42 10.98 25.43
CA ARG A 35 13.93 11.94 24.47
C ARG A 35 15.26 12.46 25.00
N ASP A 36 16.29 12.37 24.19
CA ASP A 36 17.62 12.88 24.53
C ASP A 36 17.65 14.40 24.38
N PHE A 37 18.43 15.04 25.25
CA PHE A 37 18.61 16.49 25.20
C PHE A 37 19.56 16.86 24.04
N ASP A 38 19.09 17.71 23.14
CA ASP A 38 19.89 18.24 22.03
C ASP A 38 20.18 19.73 22.27
N TRP A 39 21.48 20.04 22.43
CA TRP A 39 21.94 21.40 22.67
C TRP A 39 21.65 22.36 21.51
N SER A 40 21.71 21.86 20.28
CA SER A 40 21.45 22.68 19.09
C SER A 40 19.97 23.03 18.97
N TYR A 41 19.08 22.07 19.23
CA TYR A 41 17.64 22.30 19.29
C TYR A 41 17.27 23.31 20.38
N PHE A 42 17.83 23.15 21.58
CA PHE A 42 17.60 24.07 22.68
C PHE A 42 18.04 25.51 22.36
N LEU A 43 19.21 25.69 21.75
CA LEU A 43 19.67 27.03 21.34
C LEU A 43 18.75 27.65 20.29
N GLN A 44 18.24 26.86 19.34
CA GLN A 44 17.30 27.31 18.34
C GLN A 44 15.96 27.72 18.98
N LEU A 45 15.47 26.95 19.95
CA LEU A 45 14.25 27.23 20.70
C LEU A 45 14.39 28.51 21.53
N ALA A 46 15.51 28.68 22.22
CA ALA A 46 15.80 29.87 23.02
C ALA A 46 15.91 31.15 22.17
N GLN A 47 16.32 31.04 20.91
CA GLN A 47 16.40 32.18 19.98
C GLN A 47 15.06 32.50 19.32
N ASN A 48 14.25 31.50 19.00
CA ASN A 48 13.02 31.67 18.22
C ASN A 48 11.75 31.81 19.08
N ASP A 49 11.72 31.22 20.27
CA ASP A 49 10.52 31.10 21.11
C ASP A 49 10.82 31.35 22.60
N SER A 50 11.56 32.42 22.89
CA SER A 50 12.05 32.74 24.24
C SER A 50 10.93 32.95 25.27
N ASP A 51 9.78 33.46 24.85
CA ASP A 51 8.67 33.81 25.74
C ASP A 51 7.91 32.56 26.22
N GLU A 52 7.60 31.62 25.32
CA GLU A 52 6.95 30.36 25.68
C GLU A 52 7.89 29.46 26.48
N LEU A 53 9.18 29.43 26.14
CA LEU A 53 10.21 28.74 26.92
C LEU A 53 10.27 29.26 28.36
N ASN A 54 10.30 30.58 28.55
CA ASN A 54 10.27 31.20 29.88
C ASN A 54 8.98 30.86 30.63
N ARG A 55 7.82 30.90 29.95
CA ARG A 55 6.53 30.58 30.54
C ARG A 55 6.48 29.13 31.07
N ARG A 56 6.94 28.17 30.28
CA ARG A 56 6.95 26.75 30.66
C ARG A 56 7.92 26.46 31.80
N LEU A 57 9.13 27.04 31.75
CA LEU A 57 10.11 26.91 32.83
C LEU A 57 9.60 27.54 34.14
N MET A 58 8.98 28.73 34.08
CA MET A 58 8.38 29.36 35.26
C MET A 58 7.21 28.55 35.82
N GLY A 59 6.38 27.96 34.95
CA GLY A 59 5.33 27.03 35.36
C GLY A 59 5.89 25.84 36.13
N ALA A 60 6.92 25.20 35.60
CA ALA A 60 7.60 24.07 36.26
C ALA A 60 8.19 24.47 37.63
N VAL A 61 8.86 25.62 37.72
CA VAL A 61 9.40 26.14 38.98
C VAL A 61 8.27 26.40 39.98
N SER A 62 7.16 26.99 39.54
CA SER A 62 5.98 27.21 40.38
C SER A 62 5.41 25.90 40.92
N THR A 63 5.26 24.88 40.07
CA THR A 63 4.75 23.57 40.48
C THR A 63 5.65 22.89 41.51
N VAL A 64 6.97 22.99 41.36
CA VAL A 64 7.93 22.46 42.35
C VAL A 64 7.87 23.25 43.65
N ALA A 65 7.79 24.58 43.56
CA ALA A 65 7.65 25.44 44.73
C ALA A 65 6.37 25.13 45.51
N ASP A 66 5.23 24.94 44.82
CA ASP A 66 3.96 24.55 45.42
C ASP A 66 4.01 23.14 46.03
N ALA A 67 4.74 22.21 45.40
CA ALA A 67 4.92 20.86 45.93
C ALA A 67 5.77 20.85 47.21
N LEU A 68 6.77 21.73 47.31
CA LEU A 68 7.68 21.83 48.46
C LEU A 68 7.16 22.74 49.58
N GLY A 69 6.37 23.76 49.24
CA GLY A 69 5.87 24.81 50.13
C GLY A 69 4.63 24.46 50.95
N ARG A 70 4.20 23.20 50.97
CA ARG A 70 3.02 22.77 51.75
C ARG A 70 3.33 22.77 53.25
N ASN A 71 2.74 23.70 53.98
CA ASN A 71 3.00 23.91 55.42
C ASN A 71 2.28 22.92 56.36
N HIS A 72 1.35 22.10 55.84
CA HIS A 72 0.53 21.18 56.63
C HIS A 72 1.02 19.74 56.64
N GLN A 73 2.15 19.44 55.98
CA GLN A 73 2.74 18.10 55.92
C GLN A 73 4.19 18.14 56.37
N ALA A 74 4.74 16.97 56.74
CA ALA A 74 6.15 16.85 57.07
C ALA A 74 7.02 17.15 55.83
N TRP A 75 8.21 17.73 56.04
CA TRP A 75 9.13 18.10 54.96
C TRP A 75 9.47 16.94 54.00
N TRP A 76 9.54 15.70 54.51
CA TRP A 76 9.81 14.51 53.70
C TRP A 76 8.60 14.12 52.84
N ALA A 77 7.37 14.41 53.28
CA ALA A 77 6.17 14.18 52.49
C ALA A 77 6.11 15.16 51.31
N ASN A 78 6.55 16.40 51.52
CA ASN A 78 6.71 17.39 50.45
C ASN A 78 7.76 16.94 49.43
N ALA A 79 8.89 16.39 49.89
CA ALA A 79 9.91 15.84 49.02
C ALA A 79 9.40 14.66 48.18
N ILE A 80 8.60 13.75 48.76
CA ILE A 80 7.96 12.66 48.02
C ILE A 80 6.94 13.20 47.02
N ASN A 81 6.21 14.26 47.38
CA ASN A 81 5.17 14.85 46.56
C ASN A 81 5.69 15.53 45.28
N VAL A 82 6.97 15.94 45.23
CA VAL A 82 7.63 16.36 43.98
C VAL A 82 7.62 15.23 42.93
N PHE A 83 7.61 13.97 43.37
CA PHE A 83 7.50 12.80 42.50
C PHE A 83 6.05 12.34 42.27
N SER A 84 5.06 13.14 42.69
CA SER A 84 3.64 12.88 42.44
C SER A 84 3.35 12.84 40.93
N SER A 85 2.26 12.16 40.55
CA SER A 85 1.82 12.08 39.15
C SER A 85 1.55 13.45 38.53
N TYR A 86 1.07 14.41 39.33
CA TYR A 86 0.81 15.77 38.90
C TYR A 86 2.11 16.52 38.58
N THR A 87 3.04 16.61 39.55
CA THR A 87 4.32 17.31 39.36
C THR A 87 5.16 16.66 38.27
N ARG A 88 5.16 15.31 38.19
CA ARG A 88 5.83 14.59 37.11
C ARG A 88 5.22 14.91 35.73
N GLY A 89 3.90 15.02 35.62
CA GLY A 89 3.24 15.38 34.37
C GLY A 89 3.65 16.76 33.86
N GLU A 90 3.73 17.76 34.73
CA GLU A 90 4.22 19.11 34.38
C GLU A 90 5.70 19.08 33.95
N MET A 91 6.55 18.34 34.67
CA MET A 91 7.95 18.17 34.30
C MET A 91 8.11 17.46 32.95
N ASP A 92 7.30 16.42 32.70
CA ASP A 92 7.30 15.69 31.43
C ASP A 92 6.89 16.61 30.26
N GLN A 93 5.93 17.53 30.46
CA GLN A 93 5.55 18.52 29.45
C GLN A 93 6.68 19.50 29.12
N VAL A 94 7.40 19.98 30.14
CA VAL A 94 8.57 20.84 29.93
C VAL A 94 9.68 20.07 29.24
N TRP A 95 9.97 18.85 29.68
CA TRP A 95 10.97 17.99 29.05
C TRP A 95 10.65 17.75 27.58
N ASN A 96 9.42 17.36 27.26
CA ASN A 96 8.97 17.14 25.89
C ASN A 96 9.11 18.38 25.00
N TYR A 97 8.94 19.59 25.55
CA TYR A 97 9.15 20.85 24.84
C TYR A 97 10.63 21.17 24.60
N LEU A 98 11.49 20.85 25.56
CA LEU A 98 12.92 21.14 25.47
C LEU A 98 13.69 20.15 24.59
N THR A 99 13.14 18.96 24.38
CA THR A 99 13.75 17.92 23.55
C THR A 99 13.08 17.82 22.18
N PRO A 100 13.84 17.53 21.10
CA PRO A 100 13.26 17.36 19.78
C PRO A 100 12.22 16.23 19.78
N ASP A 101 11.16 16.41 19.00
CA ASP A 101 10.20 15.34 18.77
C ASP A 101 10.88 14.16 18.07
N PRO A 102 10.49 12.92 18.39
CA PRO A 102 10.97 11.78 17.65
C PRO A 102 10.65 11.94 16.16
N PRO A 103 11.46 11.35 15.27
CA PRO A 103 11.17 11.37 13.86
C PRO A 103 9.76 10.81 13.63
N TYR A 104 9.02 11.48 12.76
CA TYR A 104 7.62 11.20 12.50
C TYR A 104 7.40 11.29 10.99
N PRO A 105 6.49 10.48 10.39
CA PRO A 105 6.24 10.54 8.97
C PRO A 105 5.79 11.95 8.55
N ASP A 106 6.51 12.55 7.60
CA ASP A 106 6.06 13.78 6.96
C ASP A 106 4.87 13.44 6.05
N TYR A 107 3.66 13.75 6.48
CA TYR A 107 2.45 13.49 5.67
C TYR A 107 2.38 14.30 4.36
N ARG A 108 3.38 15.15 4.08
CA ARG A 108 3.58 15.75 2.76
C ARG A 108 4.27 14.80 1.76
N TYR A 109 4.67 13.60 2.17
CA TYR A 109 5.20 12.60 1.26
C TYR A 109 4.22 12.32 0.12
N ARG A 110 4.76 12.30 -1.09
CA ARG A 110 4.01 12.09 -2.33
C ARG A 110 3.63 10.64 -2.57
N ASP A 111 4.28 9.64 -1.99
CA ASP A 111 3.90 8.26 -2.30
C ASP A 111 3.40 7.54 -1.05
N THR A 112 2.11 7.21 -1.02
CA THR A 112 1.47 6.49 0.08
C THR A 112 0.72 5.27 -0.44
N LEU A 113 1.09 4.09 0.05
CA LEU A 113 0.42 2.83 -0.26
C LEU A 113 -0.26 2.28 0.99
N SER A 114 -1.60 2.24 0.99
CA SER A 114 -2.37 1.89 2.19
C SER A 114 -3.40 0.77 1.99
N VAL A 115 -3.45 -0.19 2.92
CA VAL A 115 -4.36 -1.35 2.84
C VAL A 115 -4.89 -1.75 4.23
N GLU A 116 -6.15 -2.18 4.29
CA GLU A 116 -6.73 -2.79 5.48
C GLU A 116 -6.43 -4.29 5.52
N THR A 117 -5.99 -4.79 6.66
CA THR A 117 -5.67 -6.21 6.89
C THR A 117 -6.38 -6.75 8.14
N PRO A 118 -6.81 -8.03 8.17
CA PRO A 118 -6.83 -8.97 7.06
C PRO A 118 -7.98 -8.70 6.07
N ILE A 119 -7.70 -8.87 4.78
CA ILE A 119 -8.70 -8.70 3.73
C ILE A 119 -9.69 -9.86 3.77
N ARG A 120 -10.98 -9.56 3.92
CA ARG A 120 -12.06 -10.57 3.86
C ARG A 120 -12.70 -10.56 2.48
N GLN A 121 -12.77 -11.73 1.84
CA GLN A 121 -13.49 -11.87 0.60
C GLN A 121 -15.00 -11.86 0.88
N ILE A 122 -15.69 -10.84 0.38
CA ILE A 122 -17.16 -10.85 0.34
C ILE A 122 -17.54 -11.60 -0.94
N VAL A 123 -17.86 -12.88 -0.80
CA VAL A 123 -18.23 -13.74 -1.95
C VAL A 123 -19.63 -13.36 -2.40
N SER A 124 -19.75 -12.68 -3.53
CA SER A 124 -21.00 -12.49 -4.25
C SER A 124 -21.04 -13.40 -5.47
N ARG A 125 -22.19 -14.03 -5.75
CA ARG A 125 -22.36 -14.90 -6.93
C ARG A 125 -22.45 -14.12 -8.25
N ASN A 126 -22.64 -12.81 -8.18
CA ASN A 126 -22.98 -11.98 -9.33
C ASN A 126 -21.93 -10.92 -9.68
N ASN A 127 -20.79 -10.86 -8.97
CA ASN A 127 -19.77 -9.84 -9.26
C ASN A 127 -18.35 -10.40 -9.13
N ILE A 128 -17.49 -10.04 -10.09
CA ILE A 128 -16.06 -10.35 -10.02
C ILE A 128 -15.44 -9.48 -8.92
N PRO A 129 -14.74 -10.05 -7.93
CA PRO A 129 -14.26 -9.31 -6.79
C PRO A 129 -12.95 -8.56 -7.12
N ILE A 130 -12.98 -7.65 -8.10
CA ILE A 130 -11.80 -6.90 -8.58
C ILE A 130 -11.13 -6.18 -7.41
N ASP A 131 -11.89 -5.43 -6.61
CA ASP A 131 -11.37 -4.68 -5.46
C ASP A 131 -10.68 -5.59 -4.42
N TYR A 132 -11.26 -6.76 -4.15
CA TYR A 132 -10.65 -7.73 -3.23
C TYR A 132 -9.27 -8.16 -3.72
N VAL A 133 -9.13 -8.42 -5.02
CA VAL A 133 -7.90 -8.93 -5.63
C VAL A 133 -6.85 -7.84 -5.74
N LEU A 134 -7.26 -6.62 -6.09
CA LEU A 134 -6.38 -5.46 -6.11
C LEU A 134 -5.88 -5.11 -4.70
N ASN A 135 -6.76 -5.13 -3.70
CA ASN A 135 -6.36 -5.00 -2.30
C ASN A 135 -5.42 -6.13 -1.88
N ARG A 136 -5.67 -7.37 -2.33
CA ARG A 136 -4.80 -8.52 -2.04
C ARG A 136 -3.42 -8.39 -2.69
N LEU A 137 -3.36 -7.86 -3.90
CA LEU A 137 -2.11 -7.51 -4.58
C LEU A 137 -1.37 -6.45 -3.75
N GLN A 138 -2.06 -5.40 -3.32
CA GLN A 138 -1.48 -4.32 -2.52
C GLN A 138 -0.96 -4.80 -1.16
N GLU A 139 -1.70 -5.66 -0.44
CA GLU A 139 -1.22 -6.31 0.79
C GLU A 139 0.05 -7.13 0.52
N THR A 140 0.07 -7.89 -0.58
CA THR A 140 1.23 -8.70 -0.98
C THR A 140 2.44 -7.81 -1.28
N THR A 141 2.24 -6.72 -2.02
CA THR A 141 3.25 -5.69 -2.31
C THR A 141 3.84 -5.10 -1.03
N ILE A 142 3.00 -4.69 -0.07
CA ILE A 142 3.45 -4.13 1.21
C ILE A 142 4.26 -5.17 1.98
N ARG A 143 3.76 -6.41 2.12
CA ARG A 143 4.47 -7.47 2.85
C ARG A 143 5.82 -7.82 2.21
N GLN A 144 5.89 -7.91 0.89
CA GLN A 144 7.15 -8.15 0.17
C GLN A 144 8.10 -6.95 0.30
N THR A 145 7.58 -5.73 0.28
CA THR A 145 8.38 -4.52 0.49
C THR A 145 9.00 -4.52 1.89
N LEU A 146 8.22 -4.86 2.92
CA LEU A 146 8.73 -4.98 4.28
C LEU A 146 9.75 -6.11 4.43
N ALA A 147 9.58 -7.22 3.71
CA ALA A 147 10.60 -8.28 3.67
C ALA A 147 11.91 -7.82 3.01
N ILE A 148 11.84 -6.96 1.99
CA ILE A 148 13.01 -6.35 1.34
C ILE A 148 13.70 -5.36 2.27
N LEU A 149 12.92 -4.52 2.97
CA LEU A 149 13.44 -3.52 3.91
C LEU A 149 14.04 -4.17 5.17
N GLY A 150 13.58 -5.36 5.55
CA GLY A 150 14.10 -6.10 6.69
C GLY A 150 13.70 -5.45 8.02
N ARG A 151 14.64 -5.41 8.97
CA ARG A 151 14.38 -4.87 10.31
C ARG A 151 14.36 -3.33 10.28
N PRO A 152 13.36 -2.68 10.89
CA PRO A 152 13.31 -1.22 11.01
C PRO A 152 14.39 -0.71 11.96
N ASP A 153 14.83 0.53 11.79
CA ASP A 153 15.78 1.19 12.70
C ASP A 153 15.09 1.66 13.99
N LEU A 154 13.81 2.02 13.87
CA LEU A 154 13.01 2.55 14.96
C LEU A 154 11.58 2.05 14.84
N ILE A 155 11.00 1.66 15.97
CA ILE A 155 9.57 1.36 16.10
C ILE A 155 9.05 2.18 17.28
N THR A 156 8.05 3.02 17.04
CA THR A 156 7.43 3.86 18.06
C THR A 156 5.91 3.72 18.08
N GLN A 157 5.28 4.08 19.19
CA GLN A 157 3.84 4.34 19.25
C GLN A 157 3.57 5.44 20.27
N SER A 158 2.45 6.13 20.14
CA SER A 158 2.01 7.15 21.09
C SER A 158 0.74 6.70 21.83
N TYR A 159 0.73 6.86 23.15
CA TYR A 159 -0.43 6.56 23.98
C TYR A 159 -0.57 7.57 25.12
N LEU A 160 -1.71 8.29 25.18
CA LEU A 160 -2.02 9.31 26.19
C LEU A 160 -0.84 10.28 26.41
N ASP A 161 -0.39 10.90 25.32
CA ASP A 161 0.71 11.88 25.26
C ASP A 161 2.10 11.35 25.67
N ARG A 162 2.24 10.03 25.80
CA ARG A 162 3.54 9.38 26.02
C ARG A 162 3.98 8.63 24.77
N SER A 163 5.24 8.84 24.40
CA SER A 163 5.90 8.08 23.34
C SER A 163 6.53 6.82 23.93
N PHE A 164 6.32 5.69 23.25
CA PHE A 164 6.97 4.43 23.55
C PHE A 164 7.77 3.99 22.33
N TYR A 165 8.85 3.27 22.57
CA TYR A 165 9.58 2.57 21.52
C TYR A 165 9.62 1.07 21.79
N PHE A 166 9.73 0.29 20.72
CA PHE A 166 9.92 -1.14 20.80
C PHE A 166 11.38 -1.47 20.48
N PRO A 167 12.13 -2.16 21.36
CA PRO A 167 13.50 -2.56 21.07
C PRO A 167 13.57 -3.45 19.83
N VAL A 168 14.23 -2.97 18.77
CA VAL A 168 14.31 -3.63 17.46
C VAL A 168 14.94 -5.04 17.55
N ASP A 169 15.86 -5.26 18.50
CA ASP A 169 16.48 -6.57 18.71
C ASP A 169 15.50 -7.67 19.11
N ARG A 170 14.36 -7.29 19.70
CA ARG A 170 13.28 -8.21 20.09
C ARG A 170 12.19 -8.32 19.02
N PHE A 171 12.31 -7.57 17.94
CA PHE A 171 11.30 -7.55 16.89
C PHE A 171 11.40 -8.82 16.04
N GLU A 172 10.31 -9.59 16.01
CA GLU A 172 10.20 -10.82 15.21
C GLU A 172 9.26 -10.66 14.02
N ASN A 173 8.01 -10.22 14.26
CA ASN A 173 6.98 -10.08 13.23
C ASN A 173 5.99 -8.97 13.59
N TRP A 174 5.52 -8.26 12.57
CA TRP A 174 4.48 -7.24 12.61
C TRP A 174 3.18 -7.75 13.22
N ASP A 175 2.76 -8.99 12.93
CA ASP A 175 1.48 -9.53 13.41
C ASP A 175 1.46 -9.73 14.94
N ARG A 176 2.63 -9.92 15.57
CA ARG A 176 2.78 -10.12 17.03
C ARG A 176 2.92 -8.82 17.82
N LEU A 177 3.13 -7.70 17.15
CA LEU A 177 3.29 -6.41 17.81
C LEU A 177 1.95 -5.98 18.42
N ASP A 178 1.91 -5.78 19.73
CA ASP A 178 0.74 -5.21 20.40
C ASP A 178 0.71 -3.69 20.20
N ILE A 179 -0.29 -3.24 19.45
CA ILE A 179 -0.50 -1.84 19.08
C ILE A 179 -1.81 -1.38 19.73
N VAL A 180 -1.76 -0.26 20.47
CA VAL A 180 -2.95 0.26 21.17
C VAL A 180 -3.71 1.28 20.31
N SER A 181 -2.99 2.13 19.58
CA SER A 181 -3.53 3.20 18.74
C SER A 181 -2.89 3.14 17.35
N THR A 182 -1.71 3.72 17.22
CA THR A 182 -0.94 3.78 15.97
C THR A 182 0.52 3.51 16.29
N ALA A 183 1.11 2.56 15.57
CA ALA A 183 2.54 2.33 15.59
C ALA A 183 3.18 2.87 14.32
N TYR A 184 4.38 3.42 14.47
CA TYR A 184 5.24 3.89 13.40
C TYR A 184 6.51 3.05 13.39
N ALA A 185 6.98 2.73 12.19
CA ALA A 185 8.30 2.16 12.01
C ALA A 185 9.04 2.90 10.90
N TYR A 186 10.36 3.04 11.07
CA TYR A 186 11.20 3.84 10.20
C TYR A 186 12.42 3.06 9.73
N TRP A 187 12.74 3.20 8.44
CA TRP A 187 13.97 2.75 7.83
C TRP A 187 14.73 3.96 7.29
N SER A 188 15.72 4.42 8.06
CA SER A 188 16.53 5.60 7.77
C SER A 188 17.29 5.47 6.45
N ALA A 189 17.83 4.28 6.15
CA ALA A 189 18.59 4.02 4.94
C ALA A 189 17.79 4.21 3.64
N HIS A 190 16.47 4.06 3.71
CA HIS A 190 15.58 4.14 2.55
C HIS A 190 14.59 5.32 2.66
N GLU A 191 14.63 6.06 3.78
CA GLU A 191 13.66 7.10 4.14
C GLU A 191 12.19 6.62 4.04
N VAL A 192 11.92 5.39 4.48
CA VAL A 192 10.58 4.78 4.43
C VAL A 192 9.94 4.73 5.81
N TRP A 193 8.67 5.07 5.86
CA TRP A 193 7.82 4.96 7.04
C TRP A 193 6.73 3.91 6.85
N LEU A 194 6.48 3.11 7.88
CA LEU A 194 5.30 2.28 7.99
C LEU A 194 4.46 2.79 9.15
N GLN A 195 3.21 3.15 8.88
CA GLN A 195 2.20 3.46 9.87
C GLN A 195 1.22 2.29 9.95
N ILE A 196 0.95 1.81 11.16
CA ILE A 196 -0.03 0.76 11.44
C ILE A 196 -1.06 1.30 12.42
N ASP A 197 -2.26 1.57 11.93
CA ASP A 197 -3.38 2.02 12.75
C ASP A 197 -4.23 0.84 13.20
N TYR A 198 -4.54 0.80 14.49
CA TYR A 198 -5.50 -0.13 15.05
C TYR A 198 -6.92 0.40 14.82
N VAL A 199 -7.76 -0.39 14.13
CA VAL A 199 -9.15 0.00 13.83
C VAL A 199 -10.10 -0.64 14.85
N ASP A 200 -10.52 -1.88 14.62
CA ASP A 200 -11.37 -2.66 15.52
C ASP A 200 -11.32 -4.16 15.18
N ARG A 201 -11.54 -5.03 16.17
CA ARG A 201 -11.61 -6.50 16.04
C ARG A 201 -10.35 -7.12 15.42
N GLY A 202 -9.17 -6.59 15.75
CA GLY A 202 -7.89 -7.08 15.24
C GLY A 202 -7.58 -6.67 13.78
N ARG A 203 -8.40 -5.81 13.18
CA ARG A 203 -8.10 -5.22 11.86
C ARG A 203 -7.12 -4.07 12.02
N ARG A 204 -6.17 -4.02 11.09
CA ARG A 204 -5.08 -3.04 11.06
C ARG A 204 -5.04 -2.38 9.70
N TYR A 205 -4.89 -1.06 9.71
CA TYR A 205 -4.67 -0.30 8.49
C TYR A 205 -3.18 -0.03 8.35
N TRP A 206 -2.56 -0.51 7.27
CA TRP A 206 -1.13 -0.41 7.04
C TRP A 206 -0.94 0.66 5.97
N SER A 207 -0.12 1.66 6.25
CA SER A 207 0.22 2.73 5.32
C SER A 207 1.73 2.83 5.20
N LEU A 208 2.25 2.53 4.02
CA LEU A 208 3.67 2.64 3.70
C LEU A 208 3.90 3.96 2.96
N MET A 209 4.82 4.77 3.46
CA MET A 209 5.07 6.14 2.99
C MET A 209 6.55 6.32 2.69
N ALA A 210 6.88 6.92 1.55
CA ALA A 210 8.26 7.32 1.24
C ALA A 210 8.28 8.50 0.27
N LYS A 211 9.47 9.10 0.09
CA LYS A 211 9.65 10.14 -0.95
C LYS A 211 9.51 9.59 -2.37
N ASN A 212 9.97 8.37 -2.60
CA ASN A 212 9.86 7.66 -3.88
C ASN A 212 9.71 6.16 -3.61
N MET A 213 8.51 5.64 -3.84
CA MET A 213 8.17 4.24 -3.61
C MET A 213 8.38 3.34 -4.85
N ALA A 214 8.52 3.94 -6.03
CA ALA A 214 8.61 3.21 -7.30
C ALA A 214 9.64 2.07 -7.32
N PRO A 215 10.92 2.26 -6.90
CA PRO A 215 11.91 1.19 -6.98
C PRO A 215 11.60 0.04 -6.00
N LEU A 216 11.03 0.35 -4.83
CA LEU A 216 10.63 -0.65 -3.84
C LEU A 216 9.43 -1.46 -4.32
N ILE A 217 8.44 -0.78 -4.90
CA ILE A 217 7.27 -1.42 -5.51
C ILE A 217 7.69 -2.30 -6.69
N GLN A 218 8.59 -1.83 -7.56
CA GLN A 218 9.04 -2.62 -8.70
C GLN A 218 9.77 -3.89 -8.22
N LYS A 219 10.58 -3.78 -7.17
CA LYS A 219 11.29 -4.93 -6.61
C LYS A 219 10.36 -5.89 -5.89
N SER A 220 9.36 -5.40 -5.17
CA SER A 220 8.40 -6.24 -4.45
C SER A 220 7.42 -6.92 -5.40
N THR A 221 6.98 -6.25 -6.46
CA THR A 221 6.03 -6.80 -7.43
C THR A 221 6.66 -7.67 -8.52
N TYR A 222 7.99 -7.86 -8.48
CA TYR A 222 8.71 -8.66 -9.47
C TYR A 222 8.17 -10.09 -9.58
N GLY A 223 7.72 -10.46 -10.78
CA GLY A 223 7.17 -11.78 -11.07
C GLY A 223 5.75 -12.02 -10.57
N LEU A 224 5.10 -11.01 -9.98
CA LEU A 224 3.69 -11.12 -9.60
C LEU A 224 2.79 -11.11 -10.83
N ALA A 225 1.75 -11.94 -10.75
CA ALA A 225 0.67 -12.01 -11.71
C ALA A 225 -0.67 -12.10 -10.99
N VAL A 226 -1.66 -11.49 -11.60
CA VAL A 226 -3.05 -11.47 -11.15
C VAL A 226 -3.90 -12.12 -12.22
N MET A 227 -4.78 -13.03 -11.82
CA MET A 227 -5.77 -13.63 -12.70
C MET A 227 -7.16 -13.25 -12.20
N LEU A 228 -7.97 -12.71 -13.10
CA LEU A 228 -9.36 -12.31 -12.89
C LEU A 228 -10.22 -13.00 -13.96
N SER A 229 -10.74 -14.19 -13.65
CA SER A 229 -11.64 -14.93 -14.55
C SER A 229 -12.86 -15.46 -13.79
N GLY A 230 -14.02 -14.84 -14.05
CA GLY A 230 -15.28 -15.14 -13.38
C GLY A 230 -15.13 -15.26 -11.85
N TYR A 231 -15.33 -16.46 -11.33
CA TYR A 231 -15.25 -16.76 -9.89
C TYR A 231 -13.83 -17.03 -9.38
N GLN A 232 -12.88 -17.28 -10.27
CA GLN A 232 -11.50 -17.57 -9.91
C GLN A 232 -10.69 -16.28 -9.97
N SER A 233 -10.27 -15.84 -8.79
CA SER A 233 -9.33 -14.76 -8.67
C SER A 233 -8.15 -15.15 -7.80
N ARG A 234 -6.95 -14.84 -8.26
CA ARG A 234 -5.72 -15.17 -7.54
C ARG A 234 -4.61 -14.17 -7.84
N VAL A 235 -3.80 -13.92 -6.82
CA VAL A 235 -2.51 -13.25 -6.92
C VAL A 235 -1.44 -14.34 -6.73
N GLY A 236 -0.49 -14.41 -7.65
CA GLY A 236 0.55 -15.44 -7.65
C GLY A 236 1.67 -15.10 -8.61
N GLN A 237 2.33 -16.11 -9.16
CA GLN A 237 3.31 -15.93 -10.22
C GLN A 237 2.75 -16.40 -11.56
N ILE A 238 3.21 -15.82 -12.65
CA ILE A 238 2.83 -16.27 -13.97
C ILE A 238 3.42 -17.65 -14.26
N HIS A 239 2.55 -18.57 -14.70
CA HIS A 239 2.95 -19.88 -15.19
C HIS A 239 2.71 -19.92 -16.70
N ALA A 240 3.75 -20.28 -17.45
CA ALA A 240 3.68 -20.56 -18.88
C ALA A 240 4.05 -22.03 -19.08
N GLN A 241 3.17 -22.76 -19.77
CA GLN A 241 3.35 -24.18 -20.10
C GLN A 241 4.45 -24.40 -21.14
N PHE A 242 4.60 -23.44 -22.06
CA PHE A 242 5.53 -23.49 -23.17
C PHE A 242 6.48 -22.29 -23.10
N ALA A 243 7.68 -22.47 -23.65
CA ALA A 243 8.67 -21.41 -23.84
C ALA A 243 8.54 -20.78 -25.22
N ILE A 244 9.08 -19.58 -25.43
CA ILE A 244 9.00 -18.90 -26.74
C ILE A 244 9.64 -19.75 -27.86
N ARG A 245 10.73 -20.45 -27.54
CA ARG A 245 11.42 -21.38 -28.45
C ARG A 245 10.61 -22.58 -28.91
N ASP A 246 9.52 -22.91 -28.21
CA ASP A 246 8.68 -24.07 -28.56
C ASP A 246 7.72 -23.71 -29.72
N PHE A 247 7.55 -22.42 -30.01
CA PHE A 247 6.72 -21.92 -31.11
C PHE A 247 7.45 -21.95 -32.46
N PRO A 248 6.75 -21.96 -33.61
CA PRO A 248 7.40 -21.93 -34.93
C PRO A 248 8.28 -20.69 -35.14
N ASP A 249 9.30 -20.79 -36.00
CA ASP A 249 10.27 -19.71 -36.27
C ASP A 249 9.63 -18.36 -36.64
N GLU A 250 8.51 -18.38 -37.36
CA GLU A 250 7.73 -17.18 -37.71
C GLU A 250 7.20 -16.46 -36.45
N ILE A 251 6.69 -17.23 -35.47
CA ILE A 251 6.19 -16.71 -34.20
C ILE A 251 7.35 -16.31 -33.28
N GLN A 252 8.48 -16.99 -33.33
CA GLN A 252 9.70 -16.56 -32.62
C GLN A 252 10.18 -15.20 -33.14
N THR A 253 10.26 -15.03 -34.45
CA THR A 253 10.62 -13.74 -35.08
C THR A 253 9.64 -12.63 -34.70
N PHE A 254 8.35 -12.95 -34.64
CA PHE A 254 7.33 -12.02 -34.14
C PHE A 254 7.52 -11.68 -32.64
N SER A 255 7.87 -12.67 -31.83
CA SER A 255 8.18 -12.49 -30.40
C SER A 255 9.37 -11.55 -30.19
N ASP A 256 10.40 -11.67 -31.03
CA ASP A 256 11.55 -10.76 -31.01
C ASP A 256 11.14 -9.33 -31.38
N ALA A 257 10.25 -9.16 -32.37
CA ALA A 257 9.71 -7.85 -32.74
C ALA A 257 8.89 -7.23 -31.59
N VAL A 258 8.08 -8.03 -30.89
CA VAL A 258 7.36 -7.61 -29.69
C VAL A 258 8.35 -7.15 -28.62
N GLN A 259 9.38 -7.95 -28.33
CA GLN A 259 10.41 -7.61 -27.34
C GLN A 259 11.12 -6.29 -27.66
N GLN A 260 11.53 -6.08 -28.91
CA GLN A 260 12.17 -4.84 -29.34
C GLN A 260 11.24 -3.64 -29.18
N THR A 261 9.96 -3.82 -29.48
CA THR A 261 8.98 -2.71 -29.44
C THR A 261 8.63 -2.31 -28.01
N VAL A 262 8.52 -3.28 -27.09
CA VAL A 262 8.32 -3.03 -25.65
C VAL A 262 9.42 -2.13 -25.07
N MET A 263 10.66 -2.25 -25.56
CA MET A 263 11.77 -1.42 -25.07
C MET A 263 11.67 0.04 -25.53
N ASN A 264 11.07 0.28 -26.70
CA ASN A 264 11.08 1.59 -27.37
C ASN A 264 9.80 2.40 -27.13
N GLN A 265 8.69 1.74 -26.77
CA GLN A 265 7.39 2.38 -26.62
C GLN A 265 6.89 2.26 -25.18
N HIS A 266 6.30 3.35 -24.66
CA HIS A 266 5.65 3.33 -23.35
C HIS A 266 4.34 2.54 -23.37
N ARG A 267 3.70 2.45 -24.55
CA ARG A 267 2.47 1.71 -24.75
C ARG A 267 2.64 0.81 -25.97
N LEU A 268 2.24 -0.46 -25.80
CA LEU A 268 2.24 -1.43 -26.88
C LEU A 268 0.96 -2.27 -26.81
N ALA A 269 0.24 -2.38 -27.92
CA ALA A 269 -0.87 -3.30 -28.06
C ALA A 269 -0.57 -4.34 -29.15
N VAL A 270 -0.61 -5.62 -28.76
CA VAL A 270 -0.34 -6.76 -29.63
C VAL A 270 -1.61 -7.60 -29.77
N LEU A 271 -2.01 -7.88 -31.00
CA LEU A 271 -3.16 -8.73 -31.30
C LEU A 271 -2.71 -9.99 -32.04
N VAL A 272 -3.01 -11.16 -31.49
CA VAL A 272 -2.79 -12.44 -32.17
C VAL A 272 -4.12 -13.09 -32.53
N HIS A 273 -4.27 -13.52 -33.79
CA HIS A 273 -5.50 -14.12 -34.30
C HIS A 273 -5.25 -15.46 -34.97
N GLY A 274 -6.29 -16.27 -35.15
CA GLY A 274 -6.19 -17.57 -35.84
C GLY A 274 -7.13 -18.60 -35.23
N ASP A 275 -7.13 -19.81 -35.78
CA ASP A 275 -8.07 -20.86 -35.36
C ASP A 275 -7.92 -21.26 -33.87
N PRO A 276 -8.99 -21.76 -33.23
CA PRO A 276 -8.88 -22.37 -31.91
C PRO A 276 -7.84 -23.51 -31.89
N GLY A 277 -7.04 -23.58 -30.84
CA GLY A 277 -5.99 -24.60 -30.69
C GLY A 277 -4.66 -24.28 -31.39
N THR A 278 -4.46 -23.07 -31.93
CA THR A 278 -3.14 -22.65 -32.48
C THR A 278 -2.15 -22.12 -31.43
N GLY A 279 -2.45 -22.21 -30.13
CA GLY A 279 -1.52 -21.85 -29.07
C GLY A 279 -1.45 -20.36 -28.73
N LYS A 280 -2.39 -19.52 -29.21
CA LYS A 280 -2.43 -18.07 -28.95
C LYS A 280 -2.29 -17.68 -27.47
N THR A 281 -3.11 -18.28 -26.60
CA THR A 281 -3.07 -18.02 -25.14
C THR A 281 -1.80 -18.56 -24.49
N ALA A 282 -1.25 -19.66 -25.00
CA ALA A 282 0.02 -20.18 -24.50
C ALA A 282 1.18 -19.22 -24.85
N TRP A 283 1.14 -18.64 -26.05
CA TRP A 283 2.12 -17.66 -26.49
C TRP A 283 2.08 -16.38 -25.65
N THR A 284 0.90 -15.83 -25.35
CA THR A 284 0.81 -14.62 -24.50
C THR A 284 1.38 -14.86 -23.10
N GLN A 285 1.15 -16.04 -22.53
CA GLN A 285 1.74 -16.44 -21.24
C GLN A 285 3.27 -16.60 -21.34
N ALA A 286 3.78 -17.17 -22.42
CA ALA A 286 5.22 -17.32 -22.66
C ALA A 286 5.91 -15.95 -22.77
N ILE A 287 5.36 -15.02 -23.57
CA ILE A 287 5.85 -13.64 -23.70
C ILE A 287 5.83 -12.92 -22.36
N ALA A 288 4.71 -13.03 -21.63
CA ALA A 288 4.60 -12.37 -20.35
C ALA A 288 5.64 -12.89 -19.33
N LYS A 289 5.91 -14.19 -19.32
CA LYS A 289 6.89 -14.81 -18.41
C LYS A 289 8.35 -14.56 -18.82
N GLU A 290 8.69 -14.69 -20.10
CA GLU A 290 10.08 -14.67 -20.58
C GLU A 290 10.55 -13.28 -21.00
N VAL A 291 9.64 -12.40 -21.41
CA VAL A 291 9.98 -11.03 -21.86
C VAL A 291 9.53 -9.99 -20.84
N LEU A 292 8.25 -9.97 -20.46
CA LEU A 292 7.70 -8.84 -19.70
C LEU A 292 8.06 -8.89 -18.21
N VAL A 293 7.99 -10.05 -17.56
CA VAL A 293 8.38 -10.20 -16.14
C VAL A 293 9.83 -9.79 -15.87
N PRO A 294 10.84 -10.21 -16.67
CA PRO A 294 12.22 -9.73 -16.51
C PRO A 294 12.38 -8.21 -16.67
N LEU A 295 11.49 -7.56 -17.42
CA LEU A 295 11.45 -6.10 -17.56
C LEU A 295 10.72 -5.39 -16.41
N GLY A 296 10.17 -6.16 -15.47
CA GLY A 296 9.49 -5.69 -14.27
C GLY A 296 8.00 -5.39 -14.48
N TYR A 297 7.36 -5.97 -15.49
CA TYR A 297 5.92 -5.83 -15.67
C TYR A 297 5.14 -6.73 -14.72
N VAL A 298 4.11 -6.18 -14.08
CA VAL A 298 3.09 -6.95 -13.36
C VAL A 298 2.03 -7.39 -14.35
N VAL A 299 1.74 -8.69 -14.39
CA VAL A 299 0.84 -9.28 -15.38
C VAL A 299 -0.58 -9.43 -14.82
N PHE A 300 -1.57 -8.93 -15.55
CA PHE A 300 -2.98 -9.10 -15.26
C PHE A 300 -3.63 -9.89 -16.38
N ILE A 301 -4.15 -11.08 -16.06
CA ILE A 301 -4.92 -11.91 -16.98
C ILE A 301 -6.38 -11.62 -16.72
N LEU A 302 -7.04 -10.96 -17.68
CA LEU A 302 -8.40 -10.48 -17.57
C LEU A 302 -9.32 -11.27 -18.49
N ASP A 303 -10.42 -11.74 -17.92
CA ASP A 303 -11.55 -12.30 -18.65
C ASP A 303 -12.56 -11.20 -19.01
N HIS A 304 -13.50 -11.51 -19.90
CA HIS A 304 -14.41 -10.56 -20.52
C HIS A 304 -15.13 -9.62 -19.54
N ASP A 305 -15.68 -10.15 -18.46
CA ASP A 305 -16.41 -9.37 -17.45
C ASP A 305 -15.49 -8.55 -16.53
N ALA A 306 -14.21 -8.94 -16.40
CA ALA A 306 -13.26 -8.21 -15.57
C ALA A 306 -12.76 -6.94 -16.27
N VAL A 307 -12.62 -6.99 -17.60
CA VAL A 307 -12.05 -5.89 -18.40
C VAL A 307 -12.86 -4.60 -18.25
N GLU A 308 -14.19 -4.67 -18.23
CA GLU A 308 -15.08 -3.50 -18.17
C GLU A 308 -14.90 -2.65 -16.90
N ASN A 309 -14.61 -3.30 -15.77
CA ASN A 309 -14.50 -2.64 -14.47
C ASN A 309 -13.06 -2.55 -13.98
N PHE A 310 -12.09 -3.03 -14.77
CA PHE A 310 -10.70 -3.02 -14.37
C PHE A 310 -10.09 -1.64 -14.59
N VAL A 311 -9.48 -1.13 -13.53
CA VAL A 311 -8.60 0.04 -13.55
C VAL A 311 -7.24 -0.42 -13.04
N PRO A 312 -6.16 -0.29 -13.82
CA PRO A 312 -4.82 -0.61 -13.40
C PRO A 312 -4.43 0.20 -12.15
N PRO A 313 -3.77 -0.41 -11.16
CA PRO A 313 -3.34 0.30 -9.97
C PRO A 313 -2.34 1.41 -10.29
N SER A 314 -2.59 2.62 -9.80
CA SER A 314 -1.75 3.82 -10.07
C SER A 314 -0.34 3.73 -9.49
N TYR A 315 -0.14 2.92 -8.45
CA TYR A 315 1.18 2.72 -7.82
C TYR A 315 2.11 1.80 -8.65
N LEU A 316 1.61 1.16 -9.71
CA LEU A 316 2.41 0.29 -10.59
C LEU A 316 2.89 1.07 -11.81
N GLU A 317 4.20 1.07 -12.04
CA GLU A 317 4.81 1.72 -13.20
C GLU A 317 4.66 0.89 -14.48
N LYS A 318 4.77 -0.45 -14.40
CA LYS A 318 4.80 -1.33 -15.58
C LYS A 318 3.73 -2.41 -15.49
N ILE A 319 2.78 -2.38 -16.42
CA ILE A 319 1.57 -3.20 -16.37
C ILE A 319 1.40 -3.93 -17.69
N CYS A 320 1.22 -5.24 -17.63
CA CYS A 320 0.85 -6.08 -18.77
C CYS A 320 -0.58 -6.55 -18.59
N LEU A 321 -1.47 -6.29 -19.55
CA LEU A 321 -2.82 -6.83 -19.60
C LEU A 321 -2.87 -7.94 -20.65
N ILE A 322 -3.29 -9.13 -20.26
CA ILE A 322 -3.59 -10.24 -21.16
C ILE A 322 -5.11 -10.36 -21.25
N ILE A 323 -5.66 -10.13 -22.44
CA ILE A 323 -7.08 -10.21 -22.73
C ILE A 323 -7.29 -11.38 -23.70
N ASN A 324 -7.94 -12.44 -23.22
CA ASN A 324 -8.28 -13.58 -24.06
C ASN A 324 -9.62 -13.35 -24.77
N GLU A 325 -9.77 -13.93 -25.96
CA GLU A 325 -11.01 -13.87 -26.75
C GLU A 325 -11.58 -12.45 -26.96
N ALA A 326 -10.72 -11.52 -27.38
CA ALA A 326 -11.08 -10.12 -27.59
C ALA A 326 -12.22 -9.92 -28.62
N ASP A 327 -12.43 -10.88 -29.52
CA ASP A 327 -13.54 -10.93 -30.48
C ASP A 327 -14.92 -11.11 -29.81
N ASN A 328 -14.97 -11.73 -28.63
CA ASN A 328 -16.20 -11.79 -27.83
C ASN A 328 -16.49 -10.47 -27.09
N LEU A 329 -15.47 -9.64 -26.91
CA LEU A 329 -15.50 -8.41 -26.14
C LEU A 329 -15.82 -7.17 -26.98
N ALA A 330 -15.24 -7.07 -28.18
CA ALA A 330 -15.32 -5.91 -29.05
C ALA A 330 -16.08 -6.21 -30.34
N GLN A 331 -17.32 -6.71 -30.21
CA GLN A 331 -18.17 -7.01 -31.36
C GLN A 331 -18.52 -5.76 -32.17
N ASP A 332 -18.65 -5.92 -33.49
CA ASP A 332 -18.98 -4.83 -34.41
C ASP A 332 -20.28 -4.09 -34.01
N ARG A 333 -20.17 -2.75 -33.92
CA ARG A 333 -21.21 -1.83 -33.42
C ARG A 333 -22.47 -1.80 -34.29
N SER A 334 -22.39 -2.40 -35.48
CA SER A 334 -23.50 -2.57 -36.43
C SER A 334 -24.55 -3.57 -35.96
N THR A 335 -24.23 -4.41 -34.97
CA THR A 335 -25.17 -5.37 -34.36
C THR A 335 -25.96 -4.71 -33.21
N GLU A 336 -27.29 -4.89 -33.17
CA GLU A 336 -28.19 -4.30 -32.14
C GLU A 336 -27.77 -4.64 -30.69
N ILE A 337 -27.05 -5.75 -30.49
CA ILE A 337 -26.57 -6.21 -29.18
C ILE A 337 -25.36 -5.37 -28.70
N ALA A 338 -24.49 -4.92 -29.61
CA ALA A 338 -23.28 -4.15 -29.30
C ALA A 338 -23.58 -2.70 -28.87
N GLN A 339 -24.74 -2.13 -29.22
CA GLN A 339 -25.14 -0.77 -28.83
C GLN A 339 -25.44 -0.61 -27.33
N SER A 340 -25.62 -1.72 -26.61
CA SER A 340 -25.91 -1.72 -25.17
C SER A 340 -24.68 -1.95 -24.28
N SER A 341 -23.52 -2.24 -24.87
CA SER A 341 -22.34 -2.70 -24.15
C SER A 341 -21.25 -1.61 -24.09
N ASN A 342 -21.05 -1.03 -22.92
CA ASN A 342 -19.94 -0.10 -22.65
C ASN A 342 -18.56 -0.79 -22.72
N LYS A 343 -18.51 -2.12 -22.87
CA LYS A 343 -17.28 -2.93 -22.88
C LYS A 343 -16.33 -2.54 -24.00
N THR A 344 -16.84 -2.31 -25.22
CA THR A 344 -16.01 -1.93 -26.37
C THR A 344 -15.40 -0.54 -26.19
N GLU A 345 -16.14 0.40 -25.60
CA GLU A 345 -15.64 1.76 -25.33
C GLU A 345 -14.57 1.75 -24.24
N HIS A 346 -14.78 0.98 -23.18
CA HIS A 346 -13.80 0.81 -22.12
C HIS A 346 -12.51 0.19 -22.66
N ILE A 347 -12.59 -0.89 -23.45
CA ILE A 347 -11.40 -1.50 -24.08
C ILE A 347 -10.69 -0.52 -24.99
N LEU A 348 -11.42 0.20 -25.84
CA LEU A 348 -10.83 1.18 -26.73
C LEU A 348 -10.13 2.30 -25.98
N SER A 349 -10.63 2.67 -24.81
CA SER A 349 -10.06 3.72 -23.98
C SER A 349 -8.93 3.22 -23.05
N LEU A 350 -8.93 1.94 -22.67
CA LEU A 350 -7.79 1.22 -22.06
C LEU A 350 -6.65 1.13 -23.07
N LEU A 351 -6.98 0.77 -24.33
CA LEU A 351 -6.06 0.82 -25.44
C LEU A 351 -5.59 2.26 -25.57
N ASP A 352 -6.43 3.22 -25.95
CA ASP A 352 -6.10 4.64 -26.19
C ASP A 352 -5.35 5.34 -25.05
N GLY A 353 -5.29 4.77 -23.84
CA GLY A 353 -4.64 5.35 -22.68
C GLY A 353 -5.42 6.53 -22.09
N THR A 354 -6.60 6.83 -22.66
CA THR A 354 -7.45 7.94 -22.26
C THR A 354 -8.15 7.69 -20.95
N LEU A 355 -8.47 6.43 -20.59
CA LEU A 355 -9.02 6.11 -19.27
C LEU A 355 -8.07 6.50 -18.14
N TYR A 356 -6.76 6.37 -18.35
CA TYR A 356 -5.78 6.64 -17.30
C TYR A 356 -5.31 8.09 -17.31
N GLN A 357 -5.31 8.76 -18.47
CA GLN A 357 -4.94 10.17 -18.57
C GLN A 357 -6.06 11.14 -18.16
N SER A 358 -7.33 10.73 -18.28
CA SER A 358 -8.49 11.58 -17.93
C SER A 358 -8.93 11.45 -16.47
N VAL A 359 -8.54 10.38 -15.78
CA VAL A 359 -8.68 10.25 -14.33
C VAL A 359 -7.41 10.78 -13.69
N VAL A 360 -7.43 12.06 -13.30
CA VAL A 360 -6.40 12.64 -12.43
C VAL A 360 -6.30 11.73 -11.20
N SER A 361 -5.12 11.14 -10.99
CA SER A 361 -4.86 10.23 -9.87
C SER A 361 -5.35 10.88 -8.58
N VAL A 362 -6.37 10.28 -7.96
CA VAL A 362 -6.77 10.62 -6.58
C VAL A 362 -5.70 10.15 -5.59
N GLY A 363 -4.74 9.34 -6.05
CA GLY A 363 -3.56 8.92 -5.31
C GLY A 363 -2.36 9.83 -5.56
N ASN A 364 -1.47 9.92 -4.57
CA ASN A 364 -0.36 10.86 -4.57
C ASN A 364 0.81 10.49 -5.54
N PHE A 365 0.76 9.33 -6.22
CA PHE A 365 1.81 8.86 -7.13
C PHE A 365 1.83 9.63 -8.47
N GLU A 366 2.95 10.25 -8.82
CA GLU A 366 3.22 10.87 -10.13
C GLU A 366 4.11 9.93 -10.99
N LEU A 367 3.56 8.79 -11.46
CA LEU A 367 4.31 7.79 -12.24
C LEU A 367 3.90 7.79 -13.73
N GLU A 368 4.90 7.80 -14.62
CA GLU A 368 4.68 7.51 -16.05
C GLU A 368 4.46 6.01 -16.26
N GLN A 369 3.20 5.58 -16.34
CA GLN A 369 2.87 4.17 -16.51
C GLN A 369 3.20 3.67 -17.93
N LYS A 370 3.86 2.51 -18.00
CA LYS A 370 4.08 1.74 -19.23
C LYS A 370 3.08 0.59 -19.30
N LEU A 371 2.36 0.51 -20.41
CA LEU A 371 1.28 -0.45 -20.61
C LEU A 371 1.55 -1.35 -21.82
N VAL A 372 1.55 -2.66 -21.60
CA VAL A 372 1.54 -3.65 -22.67
C VAL A 372 0.21 -4.39 -22.65
N VAL A 373 -0.50 -4.42 -23.77
CA VAL A 373 -1.77 -5.15 -23.91
C VAL A 373 -1.56 -6.29 -24.90
N LEU A 374 -1.66 -7.53 -24.44
CA LEU A 374 -1.61 -8.74 -25.25
C LEU A 374 -3.04 -9.27 -25.43
N MET A 375 -3.53 -9.28 -26.66
CA MET A 375 -4.88 -9.69 -27.00
C MET A 375 -4.84 -10.93 -27.88
N THR A 376 -5.73 -11.89 -27.61
CA THR A 376 -5.97 -13.02 -28.50
C THR A 376 -7.38 -12.95 -29.07
N CYS A 377 -7.60 -13.25 -30.35
CA CYS A 377 -8.93 -13.44 -30.92
C CYS A 377 -8.95 -14.68 -31.82
N ASN A 378 -10.14 -15.22 -32.10
CA ASN A 378 -10.27 -16.31 -33.08
C ASN A 378 -10.41 -15.74 -34.50
N THR A 379 -11.29 -14.75 -34.68
CA THR A 379 -11.45 -14.07 -35.98
C THR A 379 -11.34 -12.55 -35.84
N THR A 380 -10.72 -11.92 -36.83
CA THR A 380 -10.61 -10.45 -36.90
C THR A 380 -11.87 -9.80 -37.46
N GLU A 381 -12.68 -10.55 -38.21
CA GLU A 381 -13.92 -10.06 -38.86
C GLU A 381 -14.97 -9.56 -37.86
N ARG A 382 -15.00 -10.13 -36.65
CA ARG A 382 -15.96 -9.77 -35.60
C ARG A 382 -15.55 -8.55 -34.80
N LEU A 383 -14.28 -8.14 -34.89
CA LEU A 383 -13.75 -7.02 -34.14
C LEU A 383 -14.24 -5.70 -34.72
N ASP A 384 -14.58 -4.76 -33.84
CA ASP A 384 -14.82 -3.36 -34.22
C ASP A 384 -13.62 -2.85 -35.05
N PRO A 385 -13.82 -2.39 -36.30
CA PRO A 385 -12.75 -1.85 -37.14
C PRO A 385 -11.96 -0.71 -36.47
N ALA A 386 -12.57 -0.03 -35.49
CA ALA A 386 -11.91 1.01 -34.71
C ALA A 386 -10.79 0.46 -33.81
N MET A 387 -10.83 -0.82 -33.40
CA MET A 387 -9.76 -1.48 -32.64
C MET A 387 -8.48 -1.65 -33.46
N LEU A 388 -8.63 -1.94 -34.76
CA LEU A 388 -7.52 -2.24 -35.67
C LEU A 388 -6.82 -0.98 -36.20
N ARG A 389 -7.24 0.21 -35.76
CA ARG A 389 -6.62 1.47 -36.19
C ARG A 389 -5.21 1.60 -35.61
N LYS A 390 -4.33 2.20 -36.40
CA LYS A 390 -2.95 2.50 -36.01
C LYS A 390 -2.95 3.33 -34.71
N GLY A 391 -2.17 2.88 -33.73
CA GLY A 391 -2.12 3.44 -32.38
C GLY A 391 -2.94 2.66 -31.36
N ARG A 392 -3.91 1.83 -31.75
CA ARG A 392 -4.68 0.93 -30.86
C ARG A 392 -4.21 -0.50 -30.88
N VAL A 393 -3.78 -0.98 -32.05
CA VAL A 393 -3.03 -2.22 -32.23
C VAL A 393 -1.77 -1.85 -33.01
N ASP A 394 -0.62 -2.14 -32.44
CA ASP A 394 0.69 -1.80 -33.01
C ASP A 394 1.29 -2.98 -33.77
N LEU A 395 1.12 -4.19 -33.23
CA LEU A 395 1.62 -5.44 -33.80
C LEU A 395 0.50 -6.46 -33.93
N MET A 396 0.46 -7.16 -35.06
CA MET A 396 -0.54 -8.20 -35.32
C MET A 396 0.11 -9.41 -35.98
N CYS A 397 -0.31 -10.62 -35.59
CA CYS A 397 0.18 -11.86 -36.18
C CYS A 397 -0.93 -12.91 -36.26
N GLU A 398 -0.95 -13.66 -37.36
CA GLU A 398 -1.83 -14.79 -37.58
C GLU A 398 -1.15 -16.11 -37.17
N PHE A 399 -1.80 -16.87 -36.31
CA PHE A 399 -1.38 -18.19 -35.87
C PHE A 399 -2.11 -19.24 -36.70
N THR A 400 -1.42 -19.77 -37.70
CA THR A 400 -1.97 -20.74 -38.67
C THR A 400 -1.73 -22.20 -38.29
N LYS A 401 -0.67 -22.48 -37.52
CA LYS A 401 -0.29 -23.86 -37.14
C LYS A 401 -0.96 -24.26 -35.84
N ARG A 402 -1.62 -25.43 -35.82
CA ARG A 402 -2.17 -26.01 -34.60
C ARG A 402 -1.04 -26.41 -33.65
N PHE A 403 -1.21 -26.00 -32.41
CA PHE A 403 -0.31 -26.28 -31.30
C PHE A 403 -1.03 -27.35 -30.48
N VAL A 404 -0.62 -28.61 -30.72
CA VAL A 404 -1.29 -29.90 -30.44
C VAL A 404 -2.02 -30.50 -31.65
#